data_AF-A0A660Z9G7-F1
#
_entry.id   AF-A0A660Z9G7-F1
#
_cell.length_a   1.000
_cell.length_b   1.000
_cell.length_c   1.000
_cell.angle_alpha   90.00
_cell.angle_beta   90.00
_cell.angle_gamma   90.00
#
_symmetry.space_group_name_H-M   'P 1'
#
loop_
_entity.id
_entity.type
_entity.pdbx_description
1 polymer ?
#
loop_
_entity_poly.entity_id
_entity_poly.type
_entity_poly.pdbx_seq_one_letter_code
_entity_poly.pdbx_strand_id
1 'polypeptide(L)'
;TEKYGWVKPLRFVGIMLFVMVPFQGSGGLVGSILGRLIGMKPWNIFFAISMGSITGCLLIAYFTEAILSVFVKNFLYGLLIVIIILVVGIMVYLYKKCKKPGKK
;
A
#
# COMPACT_ATOMS: atom_id res chain seq x y z
N THR A 1 -5.35 26.59 -25.23
CA THR A 1 -5.41 25.12 -24.98
C THR A 1 -5.11 24.81 -23.51
N GLU A 2 -5.85 25.43 -22.58
CA GLU A 2 -5.48 25.48 -21.15
C GLU A 2 -6.56 24.87 -20.23
N LYS A 3 -7.13 23.72 -20.60
CA LYS A 3 -8.18 23.06 -19.80
C LYS A 3 -7.67 21.97 -18.82
N TYR A 4 -6.38 21.66 -18.81
CA TYR A 4 -5.82 20.51 -18.05
C TYR A 4 -4.72 20.86 -17.03
N GLY A 5 -4.65 22.12 -16.55
CA GLY A 5 -3.67 22.55 -15.54
C GLY A 5 -3.72 21.73 -14.24
N TRP A 6 -4.93 21.30 -13.85
CA TRP A 6 -5.23 20.49 -12.66
C TRP A 6 -4.61 19.10 -12.66
N VAL A 7 -4.25 18.58 -13.84
CA VAL A 7 -3.66 17.23 -13.95
C VAL A 7 -2.19 17.25 -13.51
N LYS A 8 -1.50 18.40 -13.58
CA LYS A 8 -0.09 18.51 -13.14
C LYS A 8 0.12 18.16 -11.67
N PRO A 9 -0.60 18.76 -10.69
CA PRO A 9 -0.48 18.36 -9.29
C PRO A 9 -0.98 16.94 -9.04
N LEU A 10 -2.01 16.49 -9.77
CA LEU A 10 -2.53 15.12 -9.62
C LEU A 10 -1.50 14.05 -9.96
N ARG A 11 -0.68 14.28 -11.00
CA ARG A 11 0.43 13.38 -11.39
C ARG A 11 1.50 13.30 -10.29
N PHE A 12 1.81 14.43 -9.65
CA PHE A 12 2.77 14.50 -8.56
C PHE A 12 2.26 13.76 -7.31
N VAL A 13 1.03 14.07 -6.89
CA VAL A 13 0.39 13.43 -5.72
C VAL A 13 0.18 11.93 -5.95
N GLY A 14 -0.18 11.53 -7.17
CA GLY A 14 -0.37 10.12 -7.52
C GLY A 14 0.91 9.29 -7.35
N ILE A 15 2.06 9.81 -7.80
CA ILE A 15 3.36 9.13 -7.60
C ILE A 15 3.74 9.11 -6.12
N MET A 16 3.55 10.23 -5.43
CA MET A 16 3.83 10.32 -3.99
C MET A 16 3.03 9.26 -3.21
N LEU A 17 1.71 9.17 -3.45
CA LEU A 17 0.84 8.18 -2.82
C LEU A 17 1.20 6.74 -3.22
N PHE A 18 1.57 6.50 -4.48
CA PHE A 18 2.01 5.20 -4.94
C PHE A 18 3.28 4.70 -4.22
N VAL A 19 4.24 5.60 -3.99
CA VAL A 19 5.47 5.30 -3.25
C VAL A 19 5.21 5.14 -1.75
N MET A 20 4.24 5.88 -1.19
CA MET A 20 3.85 5.76 0.22
C MET A 20 3.34 4.37 0.57
N VAL A 21 2.68 3.67 -0.37
CA VAL A 21 2.21 2.31 -0.14
C VAL A 21 3.37 1.33 -0.37
N PRO A 22 3.73 0.48 0.62
CA PRO A 22 4.86 -0.44 0.52
C PRO A 22 4.52 -1.65 -0.36
N PHE A 23 4.31 -1.42 -1.65
CA PHE A 23 4.28 -2.49 -2.65
C PHE A 23 5.72 -2.86 -3.01
N GLN A 24 5.97 -4.15 -3.25
CA GLN A 24 7.30 -4.60 -3.64
C GLN A 24 7.72 -3.89 -4.94
N GLY A 25 8.79 -3.09 -4.86
CA GLY A 25 9.30 -2.32 -5.98
C GLY A 25 8.64 -0.95 -6.23
N SER A 26 7.59 -0.54 -5.50
CA SER A 26 6.94 0.78 -5.69
C SER A 26 7.80 2.00 -5.32
N GLY A 27 8.98 1.77 -4.75
CA GLY A 27 9.94 2.81 -4.37
C GLY A 27 10.56 3.54 -5.57
N GLY A 28 11.83 3.95 -5.42
CA GLY A 28 12.51 4.83 -6.38
C GLY A 28 12.52 4.32 -7.83
N LEU A 29 12.60 3.01 -8.06
CA LEU A 29 12.66 2.44 -9.41
C LEU A 29 11.32 2.56 -10.15
N VAL A 30 10.26 1.91 -9.66
CA VAL A 30 8.96 1.89 -10.35
C VAL A 30 8.29 3.27 -10.29
N GLY A 31 8.43 4.00 -9.18
CA GLY A 31 7.97 5.39 -9.08
C GLY A 31 8.62 6.30 -10.13
N SER A 32 9.91 6.11 -10.41
CA SER A 32 10.61 6.88 -11.45
C SER A 32 10.17 6.50 -12.85
N ILE A 33 10.00 5.21 -13.11
CA ILE A 33 9.51 4.72 -14.41
C ILE A 33 8.10 5.28 -14.68
N LEU A 34 7.19 5.18 -13.72
CA LEU A 34 5.83 5.73 -13.82
C LEU A 34 5.85 7.24 -14.03
N GLY A 35 6.67 7.99 -13.30
CA GLY A 35 6.80 9.44 -13.49
C GLY A 35 7.32 9.84 -14.86
N ARG A 36 8.27 9.07 -15.41
CA ARG A 36 8.80 9.29 -16.75
C ARG A 36 7.76 8.94 -17.83
N LEU A 37 7.00 7.86 -17.66
CA LEU A 37 5.91 7.48 -18.57
C LEU A 37 4.82 8.56 -18.65
N ILE A 38 4.54 9.22 -17.53
CA ILE A 38 3.56 10.31 -17.44
C ILE A 38 4.12 11.65 -17.99
N GLY A 39 5.39 11.67 -18.39
CA GLY A 39 6.06 12.85 -18.97
C GLY A 39 6.44 13.92 -17.95
N MET A 40 6.66 13.56 -16.67
CA MET A 40 7.13 14.50 -15.67
C MET A 40 8.64 14.76 -15.78
N LYS A 41 9.06 15.97 -15.37
CA LYS A 41 10.48 16.32 -15.29
C LYS A 41 11.18 15.49 -14.20
N PRO A 42 12.43 15.04 -14.41
CA PRO A 42 13.17 14.21 -13.45
C PRO A 42 13.20 14.79 -12.03
N TRP A 43 13.40 16.11 -11.91
CA TRP A 43 13.42 16.80 -10.63
C TRP A 43 12.11 16.69 -9.86
N ASN A 44 10.96 16.88 -10.52
CA ASN A 44 9.65 16.73 -9.88
C ASN A 44 9.39 15.28 -9.43
N ILE A 45 9.87 14.30 -10.21
CA ILE A 45 9.75 12.88 -9.86
C ILE A 45 10.58 12.59 -8.61
N PHE A 46 11.83 13.07 -8.56
CA PHE A 46 12.70 12.89 -7.41
C PHE A 46 12.09 13.45 -6.12
N PHE A 47 11.53 14.66 -6.16
CA PHE A 47 10.85 15.25 -5.01
C PHE A 47 9.58 14.47 -4.62
N ALA A 48 8.77 14.04 -5.58
CA ALA A 48 7.56 13.24 -5.31
C ALA A 48 7.91 11.92 -4.59
N ILE A 49 8.92 11.21 -5.10
CA ILE A 49 9.38 9.94 -4.52
C ILE A 49 9.99 10.16 -3.15
N SER A 50 10.83 11.19 -2.98
CA SER A 50 11.49 11.49 -1.70
C SER A 50 10.47 11.80 -0.61
N MET A 51 9.51 12.69 -0.90
CA MET A 51 8.44 13.00 0.04
C MET A 51 7.56 11.77 0.30
N GLY A 52 7.17 11.03 -0.73
CA GLY A 52 6.37 9.81 -0.58
C GLY A 52 7.07 8.75 0.26
N SER A 53 8.39 8.60 0.11
CA SER A 53 9.19 7.67 0.89
C SER A 53 9.28 8.10 2.36
N ILE A 54 9.56 9.37 2.62
CA ILE A 54 9.62 9.90 3.99
C ILE A 54 8.25 9.74 4.68
N THR A 55 7.17 10.16 4.03
CA THR A 55 5.82 10.07 4.60
C THR A 55 5.40 8.60 4.76
N GLY A 56 5.70 7.73 3.80
CA GLY A 56 5.42 6.30 3.87
C GLY A 56 6.16 5.63 5.03
N CYS A 57 7.46 5.91 5.20
CA CYS A 57 8.25 5.38 6.32
C CYS A 57 7.73 5.86 7.68
N LEU A 58 7.38 7.15 7.81
CA LEU A 58 6.80 7.68 9.05
C LEU A 58 5.46 7.01 9.34
N LEU A 59 4.59 6.88 8.33
CA LEU A 59 3.30 6.21 8.47
C LEU A 59 3.49 4.78 8.97
N ILE A 60 4.38 4.01 8.33
CA ILE A 60 4.66 2.63 8.72
C ILE A 60 5.23 2.57 10.15
N ALA A 61 6.12 3.49 10.53
CA ALA A 61 6.65 3.55 11.89
C ALA A 61 5.55 3.77 12.94
N TYR A 62 4.69 4.77 12.74
CA TYR A 62 3.56 5.05 13.64
C TYR A 62 2.56 3.89 13.69
N PHE A 63 2.25 3.29 12.55
CA PHE A 63 1.38 2.12 12.50
C PHE A 63 2.01 0.92 13.20
N THR A 64 3.31 0.71 13.06
CA THR A 64 4.02 -0.40 13.71
C THR A 64 4.01 -0.24 15.22
N GLU A 65 4.27 0.97 15.74
CA GLU A 65 4.16 1.26 17.17
C GLU A 65 2.74 1.03 17.70
N ALA A 66 1.72 1.50 16.97
CA ALA A 66 0.33 1.27 17.32
C ALA A 66 -0.02 -0.23 17.35
N ILE A 67 0.39 -0.98 16.33
CA ILE A 67 0.17 -2.43 16.23
C ILE A 67 0.91 -3.16 17.35
N LEU A 68 2.19 -2.86 17.60
CA LEU A 68 2.97 -3.48 18.68
C LEU A 68 2.36 -3.18 20.05
N SER A 69 1.84 -1.97 20.27
CA SER A 69 1.17 -1.62 21.52
C SER A 69 -0.08 -2.48 21.77
N VAL A 70 -0.82 -2.84 20.72
CA VAL A 70 -1.99 -3.72 20.81
C VAL A 70 -1.59 -5.19 20.92
N PHE A 71 -0.54 -5.61 20.20
CA PHE A 71 -0.13 -7.01 20.09
C PHE A 71 0.69 -7.49 21.29
N VAL A 72 1.63 -6.66 21.77
CA VAL A 72 2.62 -7.04 22.79
C VAL A 72 2.12 -6.74 24.21
N LYS A 73 1.40 -5.63 24.44
CA LYS A 73 0.91 -5.32 25.79
C LYS A 73 -0.23 -6.23 26.22
N ASN A 74 -1.11 -6.62 25.29
CA ASN A 74 -2.21 -7.53 25.60
C ASN A 74 -2.17 -8.76 24.69
N PHE A 75 -1.43 -9.79 25.13
CA PHE A 75 -1.34 -11.11 24.49
C PHE A 75 -2.70 -11.67 24.02
N LEU A 76 -3.77 -11.37 24.78
CA LEU A 76 -5.16 -11.73 24.48
C LEU A 76 -5.68 -11.16 23.16
N TYR A 77 -5.37 -9.90 22.81
CA TYR A 77 -5.81 -9.28 21.56
C TYR A 77 -5.02 -9.81 20.36
N GLY A 78 -3.72 -10.08 20.55
CA GLY A 78 -2.90 -10.75 19.54
C GLY A 78 -3.46 -12.12 19.17
N LEU A 79 -3.83 -12.92 20.19
CA LEU A 79 -4.45 -14.23 19.98
C LEU A 79 -5.80 -14.14 19.24
N LEU A 80 -6.63 -13.14 19.58
CA LEU A 80 -7.95 -12.94 18.97
C LEU A 80 -7.82 -12.63 17.47
N ILE A 81 -6.86 -11.79 17.07
CA ILE A 81 -6.58 -11.47 15.66
C ILE A 81 -6.13 -12.72 14.89
N VAL A 82 -5.24 -13.54 15.46
CA VAL A 82 -4.78 -14.79 14.83
C VAL A 82 -5.94 -15.75 14.62
N ILE A 83 -6.80 -15.92 15.63
CA ILE A 83 -8.00 -16.76 15.52
C ILE A 83 -8.93 -16.25 14.41
N ILE A 84 -9.18 -14.94 14.33
CA ILE A 84 -10.01 -14.35 13.27
C ILE A 84 -9.43 -14.65 11.89
N ILE A 85 -8.13 -14.45 11.68
CA ILE A 85 -7.46 -14.74 10.39
C ILE A 85 -7.61 -16.21 10.03
N LEU A 86 -7.47 -17.11 11.01
CA LEU A 86 -7.59 -18.56 10.83
C LEU A 86 -9.03 -18.95 10.46
N VAL A 87 -10.03 -18.40 11.15
CA VAL A 87 -11.46 -18.62 10.85
C VAL A 87 -11.82 -18.10 9.47
N VAL A 88 -11.39 -16.89 9.10
CA VAL A 88 -11.64 -16.33 7.77
C VAL A 88 -10.93 -17.15 6.69
N GLY A 89 -9.69 -17.57 6.92
CA GLY A 89 -8.96 -18.46 6.03
C GLY A 89 -9.66 -19.80 5.80
N ILE A 90 -10.14 -20.43 6.87
CA ILE A 90 -10.95 -21.66 6.80
C ILE A 90 -12.25 -21.39 6.04
N MET A 91 -12.95 -20.30 6.35
CA MET A 91 -14.22 -19.96 5.71
C MET A 91 -14.04 -19.73 4.21
N VAL A 92 -13.01 -18.98 3.79
CA VAL A 92 -12.65 -18.81 2.37
C VAL A 92 -12.23 -20.13 1.72
N TYR A 93 -11.48 -20.98 2.41
CA TYR A 93 -11.09 -22.30 1.93
C TYR A 93 -12.31 -23.19 1.70
N LEU A 94 -13.25 -23.22 2.65
CA LEU A 94 -14.51 -23.94 2.54
C LEU A 94 -15.38 -23.36 1.41
N TYR A 95 -15.49 -22.04 1.27
CA TYR A 95 -16.18 -21.43 0.12
C TYR A 95 -15.56 -21.82 -1.22
N LYS A 96 -14.22 -21.85 -1.31
CA LYS A 96 -13.52 -22.32 -2.53
C LYS A 96 -13.73 -23.82 -2.76
N LYS A 97 -13.78 -24.64 -1.71
CA LYS A 97 -14.04 -26.08 -1.80
C LYS A 97 -15.49 -26.37 -2.19
N CYS A 98 -16.46 -25.66 -1.61
CA CYS A 98 -17.89 -25.71 -1.92
C CYS A 98 -18.26 -25.08 -3.28
N LYS A 99 -17.41 -24.22 -3.87
CA LYS A 99 -17.56 -23.74 -5.25
C LYS A 99 -16.96 -24.70 -6.30
N LYS A 100 -16.11 -25.65 -5.90
CA LYS A 100 -15.51 -26.69 -6.76
C LYS A 100 -16.23 -28.06 -6.85
N PRO A 101 -17.46 -28.33 -6.37
CA PRO A 101 -18.11 -29.63 -6.57
C PRO A 101 -18.90 -29.72 -7.90
N GLY A 102 -18.56 -28.92 -8.92
CA GLY A 102 -19.39 -28.77 -10.12
C GLY A 102 -18.66 -28.45 -11.43
N LYS A 103 -17.41 -28.88 -11.62
CA LYS A 103 -16.81 -28.96 -12.97
C LYS A 103 -16.10 -30.30 -13.16
N LYS A 104 -16.90 -31.24 -13.69
CA LYS A 104 -16.61 -32.56 -14.26
C LYS A 104 -16.01 -33.58 -13.30
#